data_AF-A0A535CDC0-F1
#
_entry.id   AF-A0A535CDC0-F1
#
_cell.length_a   1.000
_cell.length_b   1.000
_cell.length_c   1.000
_cell.angle_alpha   90.00
_cell.angle_beta   90.00
_cell.angle_gamma   90.00
#
_symmetry.space_group_name_H-M   'P 1'
#
loop_
_entity.id
_entity.type
_entity.pdbx_description
1 polymer ?
#
loop_
_entity_poly.entity_id
_entity_poly.type
_entity_poly.pdbx_seq_one_letter_code
_entity_poly.pdbx_strand_id
1 'polypeptide(L)'
;MFMIVAAATLARFVLIYFNWPVTNSDEGNMGLLAMHVAYHGELPIFFYGLPYMGPLEGYIAAPLFHLFGVSLFTLRLGLLLLFGLFLIS
;
A
#
# COMPACT_ATOMS: atom_id res chain seq x y z
N MET A 1 -19.94 -8.90 14.08
CA MET A 1 -19.37 -7.96 13.10
C MET A 1 -17.86 -7.78 13.29
N PHE A 2 -17.39 -7.22 14.41
CA PHE A 2 -15.95 -7.00 14.66
C PHE A 2 -15.07 -8.24 14.56
N MET A 3 -15.52 -9.40 15.05
CA MET A 3 -14.77 -10.66 14.92
C MET A 3 -14.55 -11.09 13.46
N ILE A 4 -15.55 -10.85 12.60
CA ILE A 4 -15.46 -11.18 11.17
C ILE A 4 -14.47 -10.24 10.48
N VAL A 5 -14.51 -8.94 10.80
CA VAL A 5 -13.52 -7.99 10.26
C VAL A 5 -12.11 -8.36 10.71
N ALA A 6 -11.91 -8.64 12.00
CA ALA A 6 -10.61 -9.05 12.52
C ALA A 6 -10.09 -10.31 11.81
N ALA A 7 -10.94 -11.31 11.59
CA ALA A 7 -10.59 -12.51 10.83
C ALA A 7 -10.23 -12.18 9.37
N ALA A 8 -10.98 -11.31 8.69
CA ALA A 8 -10.71 -10.89 7.32
C ALA A 8 -9.40 -10.11 7.19
N THR A 9 -9.14 -9.17 8.11
CA THR A 9 -7.89 -8.40 8.15
C THR A 9 -6.70 -9.31 8.44
N LEU A 10 -6.84 -10.26 9.37
CA LEU A 10 -5.79 -11.25 9.64
C LEU A 10 -5.52 -12.13 8.41
N ALA A 11 -6.57 -12.62 7.76
CA ALA A 11 -6.43 -13.39 6.53
C ALA A 11 -5.70 -12.57 5.45
N ARG A 12 -6.05 -11.29 5.29
CA ARG A 12 -5.37 -10.40 4.34
C ARG A 12 -3.89 -10.20 4.68
N PHE A 13 -3.56 -10.00 5.95
CA PHE A 13 -2.17 -9.91 6.41
C PHE A 13 -1.36 -11.16 6.07
N VAL A 14 -1.92 -12.35 6.32
CA VAL A 14 -1.27 -13.63 5.99
C VAL A 14 -1.03 -13.76 4.48
N LEU A 15 -2.02 -13.38 3.65
CA LEU A 15 -1.85 -13.39 2.20
C LEU A 15 -0.75 -12.42 1.73
N ILE A 16 -0.68 -11.22 2.31
CA ILE A 16 0.38 -10.25 2.01
C ILE A 16 1.76 -10.82 2.38
N TYR A 17 1.87 -11.48 3.53
CA TYR A 17 3.11 -12.14 3.98
C TYR A 17 3.60 -13.21 2.99
N PHE A 18 2.68 -13.98 2.40
CA PHE A 18 3.00 -14.96 1.35
C PHE A 18 3.09 -14.36 -0.06
N ASN A 19 3.15 -13.04 -0.19
CA ASN A 19 3.20 -12.32 -1.45
C ASN A 19 2.04 -12.66 -2.41
N TRP A 20 0.84 -12.85 -1.86
CA TRP A 20 -0.37 -13.15 -2.61
C TRP A 20 -1.36 -11.97 -2.61
N PRO A 21 -1.92 -11.58 -3.77
CA PRO A 21 -1.65 -12.13 -5.10
C PRO A 21 -0.26 -11.73 -5.62
N VAL A 22 0.16 -12.32 -6.74
CA VAL A 22 1.35 -11.86 -7.48
C VAL A 22 1.17 -10.39 -7.85
N THR A 23 2.24 -9.62 -7.75
CA THR A 23 2.22 -8.18 -8.06
C THR A 23 1.89 -7.93 -9.54
N ASN A 24 1.47 -6.70 -9.83
CA ASN A 24 1.15 -6.23 -11.18
C ASN A 24 1.83 -4.88 -11.45
N SER A 25 1.64 -4.36 -12.66
CA SER A 25 2.23 -3.09 -13.09
C SER A 25 1.77 -1.90 -12.24
N ASP A 26 0.54 -1.94 -11.71
CA ASP A 26 -0.02 -0.83 -10.94
C ASP A 26 0.61 -0.72 -9.55
N GLU A 27 0.74 -1.84 -8.84
CA GLU A 27 1.47 -1.91 -7.56
C GLU A 27 2.94 -1.52 -7.76
N GLY A 28 3.58 -1.99 -8.85
CA GLY A 28 4.96 -1.62 -9.16
C GLY A 28 5.13 -0.10 -9.36
N ASN A 29 4.16 0.53 -10.01
CA ASN A 29 4.14 1.98 -10.20
C ASN A 29 3.94 2.73 -8.87
N MET A 30 3.01 2.29 -8.01
CA MET A 30 2.87 2.85 -6.65
C MET A 30 4.14 2.67 -5.82
N GLY A 31 4.83 1.53 -5.96
CA GLY A 31 6.10 1.27 -5.28
C GLY A 31 7.22 2.23 -5.73
N LEU A 32 7.35 2.47 -7.04
CA LEU A 32 8.29 3.47 -7.58
C LEU A 32 7.96 4.87 -7.05
N LEU A 33 6.69 5.24 -7.12
CA LEU A 33 6.21 6.52 -6.61
C LEU A 33 6.52 6.69 -5.12
N ALA A 34 6.26 5.67 -4.30
CA ALA A 34 6.58 5.67 -2.87
C ALA A 34 8.09 5.86 -2.62
N MET A 35 8.95 5.23 -3.43
CA MET A 35 10.40 5.44 -3.33
C MET A 35 10.82 6.86 -3.69
N HIS A 36 10.22 7.47 -4.72
CA HIS A 36 10.51 8.85 -5.09
C HIS A 36 10.08 9.83 -4.00
N VAL A 37 8.91 9.62 -3.40
CA VAL A 37 8.45 10.41 -2.25
C VAL A 37 9.38 10.22 -1.05
N ALA A 38 9.70 8.98 -0.68
CA ALA A 38 10.51 8.67 0.51
C ALA A 38 11.96 9.15 0.39
N TYR A 39 12.61 8.91 -0.75
CA TYR A 39 14.06 9.06 -0.87
C TYR A 39 14.51 10.23 -1.73
N HIS A 40 13.63 10.77 -2.60
CA HIS A 40 13.96 11.89 -3.49
C HIS A 40 13.17 13.16 -3.17
N GLY A 41 12.25 13.13 -2.20
CA GLY A 41 11.45 14.29 -1.81
C GLY A 41 10.49 14.76 -2.91
N GLU A 42 10.15 13.89 -3.85
CA GLU A 42 9.17 14.21 -4.89
C GLU A 42 7.77 14.32 -4.31
N LEU A 43 6.96 15.22 -4.87
CA LEU A 43 5.56 15.44 -4.46
C LEU A 43 4.62 15.24 -5.67
N PRO A 44 4.54 14.03 -6.23
CA PRO A 44 3.65 13.75 -7.36
C PRO A 44 2.19 13.99 -6.94
N ILE A 45 1.43 14.64 -7.83
CA ILE A 45 0.00 14.89 -7.65
C ILE A 45 -0.83 13.74 -8.25
N PHE A 46 -0.28 13.07 -9.26
CA PHE A 46 -0.92 12.00 -9.99
C PHE A 46 -0.08 10.73 -9.97
N PHE A 47 -0.77 9.61 -10.05
CA PHE A 47 -0.17 8.32 -10.39
C PHE A 47 0.52 8.40 -11.75
N TYR A 48 1.71 7.82 -11.87
CA TYR A 48 2.50 7.99 -13.08
C TYR A 48 1.80 7.38 -14.30
N GLY A 49 1.61 8.18 -15.35
CA GLY A 49 0.91 7.81 -16.57
C GLY A 49 -0.62 7.98 -16.53
N LEU A 50 -1.22 8.30 -15.37
CA LEU A 50 -2.67 8.52 -15.24
C LEU A 50 -2.96 9.92 -14.69
N PRO A 51 -3.24 10.93 -15.53
CA PRO A 51 -3.40 12.34 -15.11
C PRO A 51 -4.74 12.63 -14.41
N TYR A 52 -5.37 11.62 -13.80
CA TYR A 52 -6.66 11.71 -13.14
C TYR A 52 -6.72 10.96 -11.81
N MET A 53 -5.73 10.12 -11.49
CA MET A 53 -5.74 9.30 -10.28
C MET A 53 -4.69 9.81 -9.29
N GLY A 54 -5.11 10.04 -8.04
CA GLY A 54 -4.20 10.48 -6.97
C GLY A 54 -3.29 9.33 -6.48
N PRO A 55 -2.08 9.63 -5.99
CA PRO A 55 -1.08 8.63 -5.60
C PRO A 55 -1.11 8.30 -4.10
N LEU A 56 -2.30 8.21 -3.51
CA LEU A 56 -2.48 8.07 -2.05
C LEU A 56 -1.73 6.87 -1.48
N GLU A 57 -1.77 5.72 -2.15
CA GLU A 57 -1.05 4.51 -1.73
C GLU A 57 0.45 4.76 -1.60
N GLY A 58 1.06 5.42 -2.59
CA GLY A 58 2.50 5.72 -2.54
C GLY A 58 2.88 6.69 -1.42
N TYR A 59 2.02 7.68 -1.12
CA TYR A 59 2.24 8.57 0.03
C TYR A 59 2.11 7.86 1.38
N ILE A 60 1.23 6.87 1.50
CA ILE A 60 1.12 6.04 2.73
C ILE A 60 2.33 5.12 2.84
N ALA A 61 2.80 4.55 1.73
CA ALA A 61 3.92 3.63 1.70
C ALA A 61 5.28 4.31 1.93
N ALA A 62 5.46 5.56 1.51
CA ALA A 62 6.70 6.32 1.68
C ALA A 62 7.24 6.34 3.13
N PRO A 63 6.48 6.75 4.16
CA PRO A 63 6.94 6.69 5.55
C PRO A 63 7.16 5.24 6.02
N LEU A 64 6.39 4.26 5.53
CA LEU A 64 6.58 2.86 5.87
C LEU A 64 7.86 2.28 5.27
N PHE A 65 8.29 2.75 4.09
CA PHE A 65 9.56 2.36 3.48
C PHE A 65 10.76 2.80 4.32
N HIS A 66 10.68 3.95 4.99
CA HIS A 66 11.70 4.34 5.97
C HIS A 66 11.74 3.44 7.21
N LEU A 67 10.58 2.94 7.66
CA LEU A 67 10.47 2.15 8.90
C LEU A 67 10.80 0.67 8.69
N PHE A 68 10.34 0.08 7.58
CA PHE A 68 10.37 -1.37 7.34
C PHE A 68 11.16 -1.77 6.09
N GLY A 69 11.70 -0.79 5.35
CA GLY A 69 12.41 -1.01 4.09
C GLY A 69 11.48 -1.16 2.89
N VAL A 70 12.07 -1.03 1.69
CA VAL A 70 11.36 -1.14 0.41
C VAL A 70 11.03 -2.61 0.14
N SER A 71 9.75 -2.93 0.10
CA SER A 71 9.27 -4.25 -0.33
C SER A 71 7.78 -4.20 -0.70
N LEU A 72 7.31 -5.20 -1.44
CA LEU A 72 5.87 -5.37 -1.71
C LEU A 72 5.07 -5.59 -0.43
N PHE A 73 5.67 -6.26 0.57
CA PHE A 73 5.04 -6.44 1.88
C PHE A 73 4.78 -5.08 2.53
N THR A 74 5.79 -4.21 2.59
CA THR A 74 5.69 -2.88 3.20
C THR A 74 4.69 -1.99 2.45
N LEU A 75 4.68 -2.05 1.12
CA LEU A 75 3.73 -1.30 0.28
C LEU A 75 2.28 -1.68 0.65
N ARG A 76 2.00 -2.98 0.66
CA ARG A 76 0.67 -3.53 0.97
C ARG A 76 0.28 -3.36 2.44
N LEU A 77 1.24 -3.31 3.36
CA LEU A 77 0.99 -3.11 4.79
C LEU A 77 0.29 -1.78 5.05
N GLY A 78 0.63 -0.72 4.30
CA GLY A 78 -0.04 0.58 4.40
C GLY A 78 -1.53 0.53 4.12
N LEU A 79 -1.95 -0.33 3.18
CA LEU A 79 -3.35 -0.50 2.82
C LEU A 79 -4.14 -1.40 3.76
N LEU A 80 -3.46 -2.23 4.58
CA LEU A 80 -4.13 -3.18 5.47
C LEU A 80 -5.01 -2.50 6.51
N LEU A 81 -4.56 -1.35 7.04
CA LEU A 81 -5.35 -0.54 7.96
C LEU A 81 -6.59 0.04 7.28
N LEU A 82 -6.44 0.60 6.07
CA LEU A 82 -7.57 1.14 5.29
C LEU A 82 -8.60 0.05 4.97
N PHE A 83 -8.14 -1.16 4.64
CA PHE A 83 -8.99 -2.31 4.44
C PHE A 83 -9.83 -2.65 5.69
N GLY A 84 -9.21 -2.71 6.86
CA GLY A 84 -9.93 -2.97 8.12
C GLY A 84 -10.96 -1.89 8.46
N LEU A 85 -10.60 -0.61 8.27
CA LEU A 85 -11.51 0.52 8.50
C LEU A 85 -12.71 0.49 7.56
N PHE A 86 -12.48 0.24 6.26
CA PHE A 86 -13.53 0.12 5.26
C PHE A 86 -14.56 -0.97 5.58
N LEU A 87 -14.12 -2.09 6.17
CA LEU A 87 -15.04 -3.18 6.53
C LEU A 87 -15.86 -2.91 7.80
N ILE A 88 -15.46 -1.94 8.63
CA ILE A 88 -16.17 -1.59 9.88
C ILE A 88 -17.16 -0.45 9.66
N SER A 89 -16.92 0.42 8.67
CA SER A 89 -17.77 1.59 8.35
C SER A 89 -19.14 1.22 7.79
#